data_AF-W2I0P5-F1
#
_entry.id   AF-W2I0P5-F1
#
_cell.length_a   1.000
_cell.length_b   1.000
_cell.length_c   1.000
_cell.angle_alpha   90.00
_cell.angle_beta   90.00
_cell.angle_gamma   90.00
#
_symmetry.space_group_name_H-M   'P 1'
#
loop_
_entity.id
_entity.type
_entity.pdbx_description
1 polymer ?
#
loop_
_entity_poly.entity_id
_entity_poly.type
_entity_poly.pdbx_seq_one_letter_code
_entity_poly.pdbx_strand_id
1 'polypeptide(L)'
;MASFLTAFDAQLANYLKQLEELQEKNQKRHLFQPSFWLQQTDFDVAREVFVAATGSIGHTVTKFSLVYSKTPSKEEAASICEALGKPCEQLLAATNVALFCGAGPSLATEIINDAIRLIKSVHDLVKTIEKGDLTRVPQLTGRVWEYSTSRVSKSNCVASKRSMLQCITMLNSTVNELQEFLAEQEEGDSQSAALDEVEQDDEFGFDSSLTEEERTLFQSGLKLLSMCAAIMKRGVLTIKKLTVTNDQDAFLKWTAQLDVSYTAAQDAIVDFGAALYPPIGTDELAEAVNELDSSATAILACLKEMPELASAEEDALGVGESAFAKQLATVKSQIEASQ
;
A
#
# COMPACT_ATOMS: atom_id res chain seq x y z
N MET A 1 -33.70 20.99 -7.20
CA MET A 1 -33.17 19.75 -6.60
C MET A 1 -31.83 19.43 -7.21
N ALA A 2 -31.72 19.21 -8.53
CA ALA A 2 -30.45 18.97 -9.21
C ALA A 2 -29.34 20.01 -8.89
N SER A 3 -29.63 21.32 -8.92
CA SER A 3 -28.60 22.36 -8.78
C SER A 3 -27.72 22.31 -7.52
N PHE A 4 -28.25 21.91 -6.36
CA PHE A 4 -27.47 21.88 -5.11
C PHE A 4 -26.67 20.59 -4.96
N LEU A 5 -27.28 19.45 -5.33
CA LEU A 5 -26.62 18.15 -5.30
C LEU A 5 -25.51 18.10 -6.35
N THR A 6 -25.75 18.60 -7.56
CA THR A 6 -24.73 18.74 -8.62
C THR A 6 -23.60 19.70 -8.21
N ALA A 7 -23.91 20.81 -7.53
CA ALA A 7 -22.87 21.72 -7.02
C ALA A 7 -22.03 21.06 -5.93
N PHE A 8 -22.65 20.30 -5.03
CA PHE A 8 -21.94 19.56 -4.00
C PHE A 8 -21.09 18.43 -4.59
N ASP A 9 -21.60 17.70 -5.58
CA ASP A 9 -20.85 16.72 -6.36
C ASP A 9 -19.57 17.33 -6.96
N ALA A 10 -19.70 18.47 -7.62
CA ALA A 10 -18.56 19.18 -8.22
C ALA A 10 -17.53 19.62 -7.17
N GLN A 11 -17.96 20.04 -5.98
CA GLN A 11 -17.04 20.35 -4.87
C GLN A 11 -16.29 19.11 -4.39
N LEU A 12 -16.98 17.99 -4.18
CA LEU A 12 -16.35 16.73 -3.76
C LEU A 12 -15.35 16.24 -4.81
N ALA A 13 -15.69 16.32 -6.09
CA ALA A 13 -14.79 15.99 -7.19
C ALA A 13 -13.52 16.86 -7.16
N ASN A 14 -13.64 18.15 -6.87
CA ASN A 14 -12.49 19.05 -6.72
C ASN A 14 -11.63 18.71 -5.50
N TYR A 15 -12.24 18.32 -4.37
CA TYR A 15 -11.50 17.88 -3.19
C TYR A 15 -10.74 16.59 -3.45
N LEU A 16 -11.36 15.61 -4.12
CA LEU A 16 -10.70 14.37 -4.53
C LEU A 16 -9.50 14.64 -5.42
N LYS A 17 -9.66 15.49 -6.44
CA LYS A 17 -8.55 15.85 -7.31
C LYS A 17 -7.36 16.42 -6.53
N GLN A 18 -7.61 17.31 -5.57
CA GLN A 18 -6.53 17.88 -4.74
C GLN A 18 -5.84 16.81 -3.89
N LEU A 19 -6.61 15.88 -3.29
CA LEU A 19 -6.06 14.78 -2.50
C LEU A 19 -5.26 13.79 -3.35
N GLU A 20 -5.77 13.45 -4.54
CA GLU A 20 -5.09 12.58 -5.51
C GLU A 20 -3.79 13.22 -6.01
N GLU A 21 -3.77 14.53 -6.27
CA GLU A 21 -2.54 15.27 -6.60
C GLU A 21 -1.52 15.26 -5.45
N LEU A 22 -1.98 15.35 -4.19
CA LEU A 22 -1.10 15.22 -3.02
C LEU A 22 -0.55 13.79 -2.90
N GLN A 23 -1.39 12.78 -3.13
CA GLN A 23 -0.99 11.38 -3.09
C GLN A 23 0.06 11.09 -4.17
N GLU A 24 -0.18 11.53 -5.40
CA GLU A 24 0.75 11.36 -6.51
C GLU A 24 2.10 12.05 -6.22
N LYS A 25 2.08 13.29 -5.71
CA LYS A 25 3.31 13.99 -5.32
C LYS A 25 4.04 13.27 -4.19
N ASN A 26 3.33 12.70 -3.22
CA ASN A 26 3.95 11.93 -2.14
C ASN A 26 4.59 10.63 -2.66
N GLN A 27 3.88 9.89 -3.51
CA GLN A 27 4.36 8.62 -4.06
C GLN A 27 5.54 8.80 -5.02
N LYS A 28 5.45 9.76 -5.95
CA LYS A 28 6.47 9.93 -7.01
C LYS A 28 7.63 10.83 -6.61
N ARG A 29 7.40 11.81 -5.73
CA ARG A 29 8.38 12.86 -5.40
C ARG A 29 8.76 12.89 -3.93
N HIS A 30 8.20 12.00 -3.11
CA HIS A 30 8.44 11.95 -1.67
C HIS A 30 8.31 13.32 -1.01
N LEU A 31 7.24 14.03 -1.38
CA LEU A 31 6.98 15.41 -1.00
C LEU A 31 7.08 15.64 0.52
N PHE A 32 6.62 14.67 1.30
CA PHE A 32 6.54 14.77 2.75
C PHE A 32 7.73 14.07 3.41
N GLN A 33 8.51 14.84 4.15
CA GLN A 33 9.69 14.37 4.88
C GLN A 33 9.44 14.48 6.39
N PRO A 34 9.81 13.47 7.18
CA PRO A 34 9.52 13.46 8.60
C PRO A 34 10.33 14.53 9.33
N SER A 35 9.66 15.30 10.19
CA SER A 35 10.34 16.22 11.13
C SER A 35 10.26 15.75 12.59
N PHE A 36 9.68 14.57 12.82
CA PHE A 36 9.58 13.93 14.12
C PHE A 36 9.52 12.41 13.95
N TRP A 37 9.88 11.64 14.97
CA TRP A 37 9.86 10.18 14.92
C TRP A 37 8.77 9.58 15.82
N LEU A 38 8.74 10.01 17.08
CA LEU A 38 7.80 9.50 18.08
C LEU A 38 6.58 10.43 18.16
N GLN A 39 6.37 11.17 19.23
CA GLN A 39 5.24 12.09 19.31
C GLN A 39 5.70 13.53 19.18
N GLN A 40 4.82 14.37 18.65
CA GLN A 40 5.04 15.79 18.46
C GLN A 40 3.71 16.50 18.67
N THR A 41 3.69 17.52 19.53
CA THR A 41 2.45 18.14 20.02
C THR A 41 1.62 18.77 18.90
N ASP A 42 2.26 19.44 17.94
CA ASP A 42 1.51 20.09 16.85
C ASP A 42 0.84 19.05 15.96
N PHE A 43 1.53 17.94 15.67
CA PHE A 43 0.96 16.81 14.94
C PHE A 43 -0.17 16.13 15.71
N ASP A 44 -0.03 15.94 17.03
CA ASP A 44 -1.10 15.34 17.84
C ASP A 44 -2.38 16.19 17.75
N VAL A 45 -2.27 17.52 17.86
CA VAL A 45 -3.41 18.45 17.69
C VAL A 45 -3.97 18.38 16.27
N ALA A 46 -3.10 18.43 15.25
CA ALA A 46 -3.54 18.36 13.85
C ALA A 46 -4.26 17.03 13.54
N ARG A 47 -3.76 15.92 14.08
CA ARG A 47 -4.37 14.60 13.98
C ARG A 47 -5.72 14.54 14.68
N GLU A 48 -5.86 15.14 15.87
CA GLU A 48 -7.15 15.22 16.55
C GLU A 48 -8.19 16.01 15.75
N VAL A 49 -7.78 17.14 15.15
CA VAL A 49 -8.63 17.92 14.25
C VAL A 49 -9.04 17.11 13.02
N PHE A 50 -8.11 16.35 12.43
CA PHE A 50 -8.39 15.44 11.32
C PHE A 50 -9.42 14.37 11.71
N VAL A 51 -9.22 13.67 12.83
CA VAL A 51 -10.15 12.65 13.35
C VAL A 51 -11.52 13.24 13.68
N ALA A 52 -11.57 14.46 14.22
CA ALA A 52 -12.83 15.15 14.48
C ALA A 52 -13.57 15.49 13.17
N ALA A 53 -12.86 15.91 12.13
CA ALA A 53 -13.44 16.18 10.81
C ALA A 53 -14.02 14.91 10.16
N THR A 54 -13.31 13.78 10.23
CA THR A 54 -13.85 12.50 9.72
C THR A 54 -15.10 12.06 10.49
N GLY A 55 -15.09 12.18 11.82
CA GLY A 55 -16.24 11.85 12.67
C GLY A 55 -17.46 12.75 12.40
N SER A 56 -17.24 14.04 12.13
CA SER A 56 -18.31 14.99 11.79
C SER A 56 -19.05 14.61 10.50
N ILE A 57 -18.33 14.09 9.49
CA ILE A 57 -18.92 13.52 8.26
C ILE A 57 -19.81 12.32 8.61
N GLY A 58 -19.31 11.39 9.43
CA GLY A 58 -20.06 10.20 9.88
C GLY A 58 -21.36 10.56 10.61
N HIS A 59 -21.31 11.54 11.51
CA HIS A 59 -22.52 12.02 12.22
C HIS A 59 -23.55 12.67 11.29
N THR A 60 -23.10 13.30 10.21
CA THR A 60 -23.97 14.05 9.30
C THR A 60 -24.54 13.17 8.18
N VAL A 61 -23.82 12.14 7.73
CA VAL A 61 -24.22 11.34 6.56
C VAL A 61 -25.55 10.63 6.75
N THR A 62 -25.87 10.14 7.96
CA THR A 62 -27.18 9.51 8.22
C THR A 62 -28.32 10.49 7.99
N LYS A 63 -28.18 11.73 8.48
CA LYS A 63 -29.19 12.77 8.28
C LYS A 63 -29.32 13.10 6.80
N PHE A 64 -28.20 13.19 6.09
CA PHE A 64 -28.16 13.42 4.64
C PHE A 64 -28.96 12.36 3.87
N SER A 65 -28.68 11.08 4.11
CA SER A 65 -29.36 9.97 3.45
C SER A 65 -30.85 9.89 3.80
N LEU A 66 -31.22 10.18 5.06
CA LEU A 66 -32.63 10.21 5.48
C LEU A 66 -33.42 11.34 4.80
N VAL A 67 -32.82 12.51 4.62
CA VAL A 67 -33.46 13.63 3.92
C VAL A 67 -33.68 13.30 2.44
N TYR A 68 -32.67 12.74 1.78
CA TYR A 68 -32.77 12.38 0.35
C TYR A 68 -33.63 11.14 0.07
N SER A 69 -33.91 10.30 1.06
CA SER A 69 -34.87 9.18 0.90
C SER A 69 -36.35 9.63 0.84
N LYS A 70 -36.65 10.89 1.19
CA LYS A 70 -38.02 11.41 1.28
C LYS A 70 -38.37 12.48 0.24
N THR A 71 -37.57 12.63 -0.82
CA THR A 71 -37.73 13.69 -1.84
C THR A 71 -37.76 15.10 -1.21
N PRO A 72 -36.59 15.67 -0.87
CA PRO A 72 -36.53 16.90 -0.10
C PRO A 72 -37.01 18.13 -0.89
N SER A 73 -37.57 19.10 -0.18
CA SER A 73 -37.79 20.45 -0.72
C SER A 73 -36.45 21.11 -1.09
N LYS A 74 -36.51 22.23 -1.84
CA LYS A 74 -35.30 22.96 -2.25
C LYS A 74 -34.49 23.46 -1.04
N GLU A 75 -35.17 23.93 0.00
CA GLU A 75 -34.54 24.45 1.22
C GLU A 75 -33.88 23.33 2.04
N GLU A 76 -34.56 22.20 2.19
CA GLU A 76 -34.01 21.01 2.85
C GLU A 76 -32.80 20.46 2.10
N ALA A 77 -32.88 20.38 0.77
CA ALA A 77 -31.78 19.92 -0.09
C ALA A 77 -30.55 20.84 0.04
N ALA A 78 -30.74 22.17 0.01
CA ALA A 78 -29.66 23.13 0.17
C ALA A 78 -29.02 23.03 1.58
N SER A 79 -29.85 23.03 2.63
CA SER A 79 -29.39 22.97 4.02
C SER A 79 -28.61 21.69 4.31
N ILE A 80 -29.08 20.53 3.81
CA ILE A 80 -28.42 19.25 4.11
C ILE A 80 -27.13 19.05 3.30
N CYS A 81 -27.08 19.56 2.06
CA CYS A 81 -25.84 19.60 1.27
C CYS A 81 -24.79 20.49 1.94
N GLU A 82 -25.16 21.67 2.43
CA GLU A 82 -24.25 22.55 3.18
C GLU A 82 -23.77 21.90 4.47
N ALA A 83 -24.68 21.27 5.23
CA ALA A 83 -24.37 20.61 6.49
C ALA A 83 -23.35 19.47 6.32
N LEU A 84 -23.41 18.70 5.23
CA LEU A 84 -22.43 17.64 4.94
C LEU A 84 -21.18 18.17 4.22
N GLY A 85 -21.33 19.22 3.41
CA GLY A 85 -20.23 19.81 2.65
C GLY A 85 -19.19 20.49 3.53
N LYS A 86 -19.61 21.19 4.58
CA LYS A 86 -18.69 21.85 5.51
C LYS A 86 -17.73 20.88 6.22
N PRO A 87 -18.17 19.74 6.78
CA PRO A 87 -17.25 18.71 7.28
C PRO A 87 -16.30 18.14 6.21
N CYS A 88 -16.74 18.01 4.95
CA CYS A 88 -15.88 17.56 3.85
C CYS A 88 -14.78 18.57 3.52
N GLU A 89 -15.10 19.87 3.52
CA GLU A 89 -14.13 20.96 3.37
C GLU A 89 -13.15 20.98 4.56
N GLN A 90 -13.66 20.85 5.78
CA GLN A 90 -12.85 20.78 6.99
C GLN A 90 -11.90 19.59 6.98
N LEU A 91 -12.32 18.44 6.44
CA LEU A 91 -11.45 17.27 6.28
C LEU A 91 -10.28 17.58 5.34
N LEU A 92 -10.53 18.20 4.20
CA LEU A 92 -9.45 18.60 3.28
C LEU A 92 -8.48 19.59 3.95
N ALA A 93 -8.99 20.58 4.67
CA ALA A 93 -8.16 21.53 5.41
C ALA A 93 -7.33 20.84 6.50
N ALA A 94 -7.96 19.96 7.30
CA ALA A 94 -7.28 19.21 8.35
C ALA A 94 -6.23 18.24 7.80
N THR A 95 -6.50 17.63 6.64
CA THR A 95 -5.53 16.79 5.91
C THR A 95 -4.27 17.59 5.62
N ASN A 96 -4.41 18.78 5.02
CA ASN A 96 -3.26 19.64 4.72
C ASN A 96 -2.50 20.01 5.99
N VAL A 97 -3.19 20.45 7.06
CA VAL A 97 -2.52 20.81 8.32
C VAL A 97 -1.74 19.63 8.89
N ALA A 98 -2.34 18.44 8.98
CA ALA A 98 -1.68 17.26 9.52
C ALA A 98 -0.44 16.85 8.70
N LEU A 99 -0.50 16.98 7.38
CA LEU A 99 0.64 16.68 6.51
C LEU A 99 1.82 17.65 6.73
N PHE A 100 1.54 18.94 6.87
CA PHE A 100 2.58 19.96 7.07
C PHE A 100 3.09 20.06 8.52
N CYS A 101 2.50 19.30 9.45
CA CYS A 101 3.03 19.10 10.81
C CYS A 101 4.13 18.02 10.89
N GLY A 102 4.90 17.82 9.81
CA GLY A 102 6.08 16.96 9.82
C GLY A 102 5.81 15.48 9.55
N ALA A 103 4.70 15.14 8.88
CA ALA A 103 4.43 13.78 8.46
C ALA A 103 5.48 13.30 7.44
N GLY A 104 5.99 12.09 7.62
CA GLY A 104 6.84 11.40 6.66
C GLY A 104 6.05 10.60 5.63
N PRO A 105 6.71 9.91 4.70
CA PRO A 105 6.09 9.29 3.52
C PRO A 105 4.92 8.35 3.83
N SER A 106 5.11 7.38 4.74
CA SER A 106 4.05 6.43 5.11
C SER A 106 2.92 7.08 5.91
N LEU A 107 3.23 7.98 6.84
CA LEU A 107 2.20 8.67 7.63
C LEU A 107 1.35 9.59 6.75
N ALA A 108 1.98 10.30 5.82
CA ALA A 108 1.30 11.10 4.82
C ALA A 108 0.38 10.25 3.95
N THR A 109 0.86 9.08 3.51
CA THR A 109 0.06 8.12 2.74
C THR A 109 -1.17 7.64 3.53
N GLU A 110 -1.04 7.33 4.83
CA GLU A 110 -2.19 6.97 5.66
C GLU A 110 -3.23 8.10 5.73
N ILE A 111 -2.78 9.33 6.01
CA ILE A 111 -3.65 10.51 6.15
C ILE A 111 -4.40 10.80 4.84
N ILE A 112 -3.68 10.83 3.72
CA ILE A 112 -4.25 11.14 2.41
C ILE A 112 -5.22 10.03 1.98
N ASN A 113 -4.85 8.76 2.14
CA ASN A 113 -5.71 7.64 1.75
C ASN A 113 -7.00 7.58 2.58
N ASP A 114 -6.94 7.82 3.90
CA ASP A 114 -8.15 7.90 4.74
C ASP A 114 -9.08 9.03 4.24
N ALA A 115 -8.52 10.21 3.93
CA ALA A 115 -9.30 11.33 3.41
C ALA A 115 -9.91 11.02 2.03
N ILE A 116 -9.14 10.45 1.10
CA ILE A 116 -9.62 10.04 -0.23
C ILE A 116 -10.77 9.05 -0.10
N ARG A 117 -10.61 7.98 0.70
CA ARG A 117 -11.63 6.93 0.87
C ARG A 117 -12.94 7.51 1.40
N LEU A 118 -12.87 8.41 2.37
CA LEU A 118 -14.05 9.02 2.97
C LEU A 118 -14.74 9.99 1.99
N ILE A 119 -14.02 10.94 1.41
CA ILE A 119 -14.59 11.89 0.43
C ILE A 119 -15.14 11.15 -0.79
N LYS A 120 -14.44 10.11 -1.28
CA LYS A 120 -14.90 9.30 -2.42
C LYS A 120 -16.19 8.57 -2.09
N SER A 121 -16.33 8.06 -0.87
CA SER A 121 -17.56 7.39 -0.44
C SER A 121 -18.74 8.35 -0.33
N VAL A 122 -18.50 9.58 0.13
CA VAL A 122 -19.53 10.65 0.12
C VAL A 122 -19.90 11.02 -1.32
N HIS A 123 -18.92 11.15 -2.20
CA HIS A 123 -19.10 11.45 -3.62
C HIS A 123 -19.90 10.35 -4.33
N ASP A 124 -19.59 9.07 -4.10
CA ASP A 124 -20.33 7.93 -4.63
C ASP A 124 -21.80 7.94 -4.15
N LEU A 125 -22.04 8.27 -2.88
CA LEU A 125 -23.37 8.41 -2.31
C LEU A 125 -24.15 9.55 -3.00
N VAL A 126 -23.54 10.72 -3.14
CA VAL A 126 -24.12 11.90 -3.82
C VAL A 126 -24.50 11.57 -5.26
N LYS A 127 -23.58 10.97 -6.03
CA LYS A 127 -23.84 10.55 -7.43
C LYS A 127 -24.96 9.54 -7.55
N THR A 128 -25.03 8.61 -6.61
CA THR A 128 -26.07 7.57 -6.60
C THR A 128 -27.45 8.19 -6.35
N ILE A 129 -27.55 9.16 -5.44
CA ILE A 129 -28.77 9.93 -5.20
C ILE A 129 -29.14 10.79 -6.42
N GLU A 130 -28.16 11.43 -7.06
CA GLU A 130 -28.40 12.26 -8.25
C GLU A 130 -28.94 11.43 -9.44
N LYS A 131 -28.46 10.19 -9.58
CA LYS A 131 -28.98 9.21 -10.56
C LYS A 131 -30.36 8.65 -10.20
N GLY A 132 -30.88 8.95 -9.01
CA GLY A 132 -32.17 8.46 -8.52
C GLY A 132 -32.16 7.02 -8.01
N ASP A 133 -30.99 6.40 -7.80
CA ASP A 133 -30.89 5.04 -7.28
C ASP A 133 -30.90 5.04 -5.74
N LEU A 134 -32.11 5.13 -5.18
CA LEU A 134 -32.30 5.16 -3.73
C LEU A 134 -32.07 3.79 -3.06
N THR A 135 -31.99 2.70 -3.82
CA THR A 135 -31.86 1.34 -3.27
C THR A 135 -30.49 1.10 -2.64
N ARG A 136 -29.45 1.73 -3.21
CA ARG A 136 -28.06 1.61 -2.75
C ARG A 136 -27.67 2.63 -1.67
N VAL A 137 -28.53 3.60 -1.40
CA VAL A 137 -28.26 4.66 -0.40
C VAL A 137 -27.92 4.09 0.99
N PRO A 138 -28.64 3.11 1.55
CA PRO A 138 -28.28 2.54 2.85
C PRO A 138 -26.87 1.92 2.86
N GLN A 139 -26.51 1.16 1.83
CA GLN A 139 -25.19 0.53 1.69
C GLN A 139 -24.07 1.58 1.62
N LEU A 140 -24.24 2.62 0.78
CA LEU A 140 -23.25 3.67 0.62
C LEU A 140 -23.13 4.56 1.87
N THR A 141 -24.25 4.78 2.57
CA THR A 141 -24.23 5.44 3.89
C THR A 141 -23.42 4.64 4.90
N GLY A 142 -23.60 3.31 4.92
CA GLY A 142 -22.80 2.41 5.76
C GLY A 142 -21.30 2.46 5.46
N ARG A 143 -20.93 2.56 4.18
CA ARG A 143 -19.53 2.75 3.76
C ARG A 143 -18.93 4.07 4.27
N VAL A 144 -19.68 5.17 4.17
CA VAL A 144 -19.23 6.47 4.74
C VAL A 144 -19.04 6.37 6.25
N TRP A 145 -19.93 5.67 6.95
CA TRP A 145 -19.77 5.40 8.39
C TRP A 145 -18.50 4.64 8.71
N GLU A 146 -18.22 3.55 8.00
CA GLU A 146 -17.03 2.74 8.20
C GLU A 146 -15.76 3.60 8.08
N TYR A 147 -15.67 4.40 7.01
CA TYR A 147 -14.51 5.26 6.76
C TYR A 147 -14.49 6.55 7.60
N SER A 148 -15.56 6.90 8.31
CA SER A 148 -15.56 8.03 9.24
C SER A 148 -14.72 7.76 10.50
N THR A 149 -14.41 6.49 10.77
CA THR A 149 -13.55 6.06 11.89
C THR A 149 -12.08 6.03 11.47
N SER A 150 -11.42 7.19 11.45
CA SER A 150 -10.00 7.24 11.04
C SER A 150 -9.08 6.48 12.01
N ARG A 151 -8.10 5.78 11.44
CA ARG A 151 -7.09 4.99 12.17
C ARG A 151 -5.65 5.46 11.88
N VAL A 152 -5.50 6.73 11.53
CA VAL A 152 -4.19 7.37 11.30
C VAL A 152 -3.28 7.18 12.50
N SER A 153 -2.06 6.74 12.21
CA SER A 153 -1.01 6.51 13.20
C SER A 153 -0.67 7.77 13.98
N LYS A 154 -0.21 7.59 15.23
CA LYS A 154 0.19 8.70 16.11
C LYS A 154 1.58 9.25 15.81
N SER A 155 2.34 8.57 14.95
CA SER A 155 3.73 8.91 14.69
C SER A 155 4.27 8.35 13.38
N ASN A 156 5.34 8.96 12.89
CA ASN A 156 6.11 8.45 11.76
C ASN A 156 6.70 7.06 12.07
N CYS A 157 7.19 6.85 13.29
CA CYS A 157 7.66 5.53 13.74
C CYS A 157 6.61 4.43 13.60
N VAL A 158 5.36 4.70 14.03
CA VAL A 158 4.28 3.72 13.94
C VAL A 158 3.86 3.50 12.49
N ALA A 159 3.73 4.58 11.70
CA ALA A 159 3.32 4.49 10.31
C ALA A 159 4.35 3.74 9.45
N SER A 160 5.63 4.11 9.52
CA SER A 160 6.70 3.43 8.76
C SER A 160 6.85 1.98 9.20
N LYS A 161 6.80 1.67 10.52
CA LYS A 161 6.81 0.27 10.98
C LYS A 161 5.64 -0.53 10.41
N ARG A 162 4.44 0.05 10.37
CA ARG A 162 3.25 -0.62 9.82
C ARG A 162 3.41 -0.87 8.31
N SER A 163 3.81 0.15 7.56
CA SER A 163 4.06 0.04 6.11
C SER A 163 5.09 -1.04 5.79
N MET A 164 6.25 -1.00 6.45
CA MET A 164 7.30 -2.00 6.24
C MET A 164 6.84 -3.42 6.63
N LEU A 165 6.07 -3.57 7.72
CA LEU A 165 5.52 -4.87 8.13
C LEU A 165 4.48 -5.40 7.14
N GLN A 166 3.67 -4.53 6.53
CA GLN A 166 2.72 -4.91 5.49
C GLN A 166 3.46 -5.44 4.26
N CYS A 167 4.51 -4.75 3.83
CA CYS A 167 5.36 -5.19 2.73
C CYS A 167 6.01 -6.57 3.01
N ILE A 168 6.55 -6.77 4.22
CA ILE A 168 7.10 -8.08 4.63
C ILE A 168 6.02 -9.16 4.69
N THR A 169 4.82 -8.82 5.16
CA THR A 169 3.71 -9.79 5.23
C THR A 169 3.34 -10.24 3.83
N MET A 170 3.20 -9.31 2.89
CA MET A 170 2.92 -9.61 1.49
C MET A 170 4.01 -10.50 0.89
N LEU A 171 5.29 -10.14 1.06
CA LEU A 171 6.41 -10.94 0.59
C LEU A 171 6.43 -12.36 1.16
N ASN A 172 6.20 -12.52 2.46
CA ASN A 172 6.14 -13.86 3.07
C ASN A 172 4.92 -14.65 2.56
N SER A 173 3.79 -13.99 2.33
CA SER A 173 2.62 -14.62 1.71
C SER A 173 2.95 -15.14 0.32
N THR A 174 3.59 -14.32 -0.54
CA THR A 174 4.04 -14.75 -1.87
C THR A 174 5.05 -15.91 -1.80
N VAL A 175 6.02 -15.85 -0.88
CA VAL A 175 6.98 -16.95 -0.70
C VAL A 175 6.28 -18.23 -0.25
N ASN A 176 5.33 -18.16 0.68
CA ASN A 176 4.60 -19.33 1.16
C ASN A 176 3.72 -19.92 0.05
N GLU A 177 3.03 -19.07 -0.72
CA GLU A 177 2.21 -19.48 -1.86
C GLU A 177 3.04 -20.25 -2.90
N LEU A 178 4.22 -19.74 -3.26
CA LEU A 178 5.13 -20.41 -4.19
C LEU A 178 5.73 -21.70 -3.60
N GLN A 179 5.93 -21.78 -2.29
CA GLN A 179 6.36 -23.01 -1.61
C GLN A 179 5.27 -24.08 -1.63
N GLU A 180 4.02 -23.69 -1.36
CA GLU A 180 2.86 -24.57 -1.43
C GLU A 180 2.66 -25.08 -2.85
N PHE A 181 2.74 -24.20 -3.86
CA PHE A 181 2.70 -24.59 -5.27
C PHE A 181 3.79 -25.61 -5.63
N LEU A 182 5.05 -25.37 -5.22
CA LEU A 182 6.13 -26.32 -5.48
C LEU A 182 5.89 -27.69 -4.83
N ALA A 183 5.32 -27.72 -3.62
CA ALA A 183 4.99 -28.97 -2.94
C ALA A 183 3.86 -29.73 -3.65
N GLU A 184 2.82 -29.05 -4.13
CA GLU A 184 1.74 -29.66 -4.92
C GLU A 184 2.28 -30.30 -6.22
N GLN A 185 3.27 -29.64 -6.85
CA GLN A 185 3.97 -30.16 -8.03
C GLN A 185 4.88 -31.36 -7.72
N GLU A 186 5.25 -31.60 -6.45
CA GLU A 186 6.03 -32.77 -6.00
C GLU A 186 5.13 -33.93 -5.55
N GLU A 187 3.96 -33.64 -4.99
CA GLU A 187 2.96 -34.64 -4.58
C GLU A 187 2.09 -35.17 -5.75
N GLY A 188 2.12 -34.47 -6.89
CA GLY A 188 1.29 -34.65 -8.08
C GLY A 188 1.50 -35.92 -8.94
N ASP A 189 2.23 -36.93 -8.49
CA ASP A 189 2.34 -38.22 -9.22
C ASP A 189 1.21 -39.21 -8.85
N SER A 190 0.24 -38.82 -8.00
CA SER A 190 -0.85 -39.73 -7.60
C SER A 190 -2.23 -39.12 -7.28
N GLN A 191 -2.43 -37.80 -7.31
CA GLN A 191 -3.76 -37.17 -7.05
C GLN A 191 -4.20 -36.05 -8.02
N SER A 192 -3.33 -35.56 -8.92
CA SER A 192 -3.65 -34.46 -9.85
C SER A 192 -4.68 -34.84 -10.92
N ALA A 193 -4.74 -36.12 -11.32
CA ALA A 193 -5.62 -36.57 -12.41
C ALA A 193 -7.13 -36.46 -12.12
N ALA A 194 -7.56 -36.28 -10.85
CA ALA A 194 -8.98 -36.29 -10.48
C ALA A 194 -9.62 -34.90 -10.34
N LEU A 195 -8.82 -33.82 -10.25
CA LEU A 195 -9.33 -32.44 -10.17
C LEU A 195 -9.29 -31.74 -11.53
N ASP A 196 -8.40 -32.19 -12.43
CA ASP A 196 -8.23 -31.63 -13.77
C ASP A 196 -9.37 -32.04 -14.74
N GLU A 197 -10.17 -33.06 -14.41
CA GLU A 197 -11.33 -33.48 -15.23
C GLU A 197 -12.55 -32.54 -15.12
N VAL A 198 -12.58 -31.60 -14.15
CA VAL A 198 -13.76 -30.75 -13.91
C VAL A 198 -13.65 -29.34 -14.52
N GLU A 199 -12.47 -28.94 -15.02
CA GLU A 199 -12.22 -27.63 -15.63
C GLU A 199 -11.92 -27.66 -17.14
N GLN A 200 -11.97 -28.84 -17.79
CA GLN A 200 -11.66 -28.98 -19.23
C GLN A 200 -12.87 -28.72 -20.15
N ASP A 201 -13.39 -27.49 -20.14
CA ASP A 201 -14.15 -26.93 -21.27
C ASP A 201 -13.53 -25.61 -21.79
N ASP A 202 -12.29 -25.30 -21.39
CA ASP A 202 -11.51 -24.19 -21.93
C ASP A 202 -10.51 -24.68 -22.99
N GLU A 203 -10.71 -24.24 -24.23
CA GLU A 203 -9.90 -24.48 -25.43
C GLU A 203 -8.47 -23.87 -25.36
N PHE A 204 -8.06 -23.41 -24.17
CA PHE A 204 -6.72 -22.89 -23.83
C PHE A 204 -6.17 -23.68 -22.63
N GLY A 205 -5.76 -24.93 -22.88
CA GLY A 205 -5.04 -25.72 -21.88
C GLY A 205 -3.64 -25.13 -21.63
N PHE A 206 -3.54 -24.19 -20.68
CA PHE A 206 -2.26 -23.83 -20.09
C PHE A 206 -1.83 -24.99 -19.20
N ASP A 207 -0.76 -25.68 -19.60
CA ASP A 207 -0.13 -26.68 -18.76
C ASP A 207 0.35 -25.98 -17.48
N SER A 208 -0.30 -26.29 -16.37
CA SER A 208 0.01 -25.73 -15.05
C SER A 208 1.16 -26.48 -14.36
N SER A 209 1.78 -27.45 -15.05
CA SER A 209 2.91 -28.20 -14.54
C SER A 209 4.25 -27.55 -14.88
N LEU A 210 5.22 -27.70 -13.98
CA LEU A 210 6.60 -27.28 -14.22
C LEU A 210 7.39 -28.39 -14.91
N THR A 211 8.03 -28.07 -16.04
CA THR A 211 9.09 -28.92 -16.60
C THR A 211 10.28 -29.05 -15.63
N GLU A 212 11.19 -30.01 -15.83
CA GLU A 212 12.38 -30.14 -14.97
C GLU A 212 13.28 -28.89 -14.99
N GLU A 213 13.38 -28.25 -16.16
CA GLU A 213 14.12 -27.00 -16.37
C GLU A 213 13.44 -25.84 -15.64
N GLU A 214 12.12 -25.67 -15.84
CA GLU A 214 11.32 -24.65 -15.13
C GLU A 214 11.32 -24.87 -13.63
N ARG A 215 11.31 -26.12 -13.14
CA ARG A 215 11.40 -26.43 -11.71
C ARG A 215 12.73 -25.97 -11.11
N THR A 216 13.83 -26.16 -11.83
CA THR A 216 15.16 -25.69 -11.39
C THR A 216 15.21 -24.16 -11.31
N LEU A 217 14.64 -23.50 -12.31
CA LEU A 217 14.52 -22.04 -12.37
C LEU A 217 13.60 -21.51 -11.26
N PHE A 218 12.45 -22.15 -11.05
CA PHE A 218 11.47 -21.85 -10.01
C PHE A 218 12.09 -21.91 -8.62
N GLN A 219 12.76 -23.01 -8.28
CA GLN A 219 13.42 -23.18 -6.98
C GLN A 219 14.50 -22.10 -6.75
N SER A 220 15.23 -21.73 -7.79
CA SER A 220 16.27 -20.71 -7.72
C SER A 220 15.69 -19.30 -7.57
N GLY A 221 14.57 -19.01 -8.24
CA GLY A 221 13.80 -17.77 -8.10
C GLY A 221 13.16 -17.64 -6.72
N LEU A 222 12.52 -18.70 -6.23
CA LEU A 222 11.95 -18.76 -4.88
C LEU A 222 13.01 -18.53 -3.79
N LYS A 223 14.21 -19.08 -3.99
CA LYS A 223 15.35 -18.82 -3.10
C LYS A 223 15.79 -17.36 -3.16
N LEU A 224 15.85 -16.74 -4.34
CA LEU A 224 16.17 -15.31 -4.49
C LEU A 224 15.15 -14.44 -3.74
N LEU A 225 13.85 -14.73 -3.90
CA LEU A 225 12.76 -14.03 -3.22
C LEU A 225 12.84 -14.19 -1.69
N SER A 226 13.17 -15.39 -1.22
CA SER A 226 13.41 -15.67 0.21
C SER A 226 14.59 -14.88 0.78
N MET A 227 15.64 -14.67 -0.02
CA MET A 227 16.78 -13.82 0.37
C MET A 227 16.38 -12.34 0.43
N CYS A 228 15.55 -11.86 -0.49
CA CYS A 228 14.93 -10.53 -0.41
C CYS A 228 14.13 -10.38 0.90
N ALA A 229 13.35 -11.40 1.29
CA ALA A 229 12.61 -11.40 2.55
C ALA A 229 13.52 -11.29 3.77
N ALA A 230 14.68 -11.94 3.75
CA ALA A 230 15.68 -11.82 4.81
C ALA A 230 16.26 -10.39 4.91
N ILE A 231 16.58 -9.76 3.77
CA ILE A 231 17.06 -8.37 3.69
C ILE A 231 16.01 -7.42 4.28
N MET A 232 14.75 -7.53 3.82
CA MET A 232 13.67 -6.68 4.30
C MET A 232 13.35 -6.93 5.79
N LYS A 233 13.45 -8.17 6.26
CA LYS A 233 13.31 -8.47 7.69
C LYS A 233 14.40 -7.80 8.53
N ARG A 234 15.63 -7.71 8.01
CA ARG A 234 16.72 -7.01 8.70
C ARG A 234 16.38 -5.53 8.92
N GLY A 235 15.90 -4.80 7.90
CA GLY A 235 15.57 -3.39 8.06
C GLY A 235 14.44 -3.12 9.05
N VAL A 236 13.40 -3.97 9.09
CA VAL A 236 12.34 -3.84 10.12
C VAL A 236 12.89 -4.10 11.52
N LEU A 237 13.79 -5.08 11.69
CA LEU A 237 14.44 -5.32 12.98
C LEU A 237 15.33 -4.14 13.40
N THR A 238 16.01 -3.49 12.46
CA THR A 238 16.78 -2.27 12.70
C THR A 238 15.87 -1.15 13.21
N ILE A 239 14.79 -0.84 12.49
CA ILE A 239 13.79 0.17 12.88
C ILE A 239 13.10 -0.16 14.22
N LYS A 240 12.91 -1.45 14.52
CA LYS A 240 12.34 -1.88 15.80
C LYS A 240 13.26 -1.58 16.99
N LYS A 241 14.58 -1.72 16.81
CA LYS A 241 15.58 -1.44 17.84
C LYS A 241 15.95 0.04 17.92
N LEU A 242 15.70 0.78 16.85
CA LEU A 242 16.03 2.19 16.74
C LEU A 242 15.22 3.04 17.74
N THR A 243 15.93 3.75 18.61
CA THR A 243 15.37 4.74 19.53
C THR A 243 15.97 6.09 19.16
N VAL A 244 15.23 6.85 18.36
CA VAL A 244 15.65 8.14 17.82
C VAL A 244 14.85 9.26 18.47
N THR A 245 15.53 10.33 18.87
CA THR A 245 14.92 11.57 19.35
C THR A 245 14.63 12.50 18.18
N ASN A 246 13.66 13.41 18.33
CA ASN A 246 13.17 14.24 17.21
C ASN A 246 14.21 15.25 16.66
N ASP A 247 15.34 15.46 17.34
CA ASP A 247 16.44 16.34 16.95
C ASP A 247 17.48 15.68 16.03
N GLN A 248 17.34 14.38 15.76
CA GLN A 248 18.29 13.62 14.95
C GLN A 248 17.89 13.60 13.45
N ASP A 249 18.03 14.75 12.78
CA ASP A 249 17.64 14.97 11.37
C ASP A 249 18.23 13.92 10.40
N ALA A 250 19.49 13.51 10.61
CA ALA A 250 20.12 12.48 9.79
C ALA A 250 19.39 11.12 9.89
N PHE A 251 18.98 10.73 11.10
CA PHE A 251 18.20 9.51 11.30
C PHE A 251 16.79 9.64 10.73
N LEU A 252 16.13 10.79 10.84
CA LEU A 252 14.80 11.03 10.26
C LEU A 252 14.81 10.91 8.73
N LYS A 253 15.81 11.49 8.06
CA LYS A 253 15.98 11.37 6.61
C LYS A 253 16.27 9.94 6.20
N TRP A 254 17.14 9.25 6.93
CA TRP A 254 17.47 7.86 6.68
C TRP A 254 16.24 6.94 6.83
N THR A 255 15.43 7.11 7.88
CA THR A 255 14.21 6.31 8.05
C THR A 255 13.19 6.56 6.93
N ALA A 256 13.07 7.81 6.46
CA ALA A 256 12.22 8.15 5.32
C ALA A 256 12.67 7.47 4.03
N GLN A 257 13.98 7.46 3.76
CA GLN A 257 14.55 6.78 2.60
C GLN A 257 14.31 5.27 2.67
N LEU A 258 14.51 4.67 3.84
CA LEU A 258 14.26 3.24 4.04
C LEU A 258 12.77 2.89 3.83
N ASP A 259 11.86 3.69 4.39
CA ASP A 259 10.41 3.54 4.26
C ASP A 259 9.95 3.60 2.79
N VAL A 260 10.50 4.55 2.04
CA VAL A 260 10.27 4.69 0.59
C VAL A 260 10.75 3.46 -0.17
N SER A 261 11.97 2.98 0.11
CA SER A 261 12.52 1.80 -0.57
C SER A 261 11.67 0.55 -0.34
N TYR A 262 11.04 0.40 0.83
CA TYR A 262 10.13 -0.72 1.10
C TYR A 262 8.83 -0.62 0.32
N THR A 263 8.32 0.59 0.12
CA THR A 263 7.10 0.80 -0.66
C THR A 263 7.37 0.56 -2.15
N ALA A 264 8.51 1.04 -2.66
CA ALA A 264 8.91 0.82 -4.05
C ALA A 264 9.15 -0.67 -4.39
N ALA A 265 9.59 -1.47 -3.41
CA ALA A 265 9.81 -2.90 -3.60
C ALA A 265 8.52 -3.72 -3.75
N GLN A 266 7.34 -3.16 -3.41
CA GLN A 266 6.09 -3.94 -3.39
C GLN A 266 5.71 -4.50 -4.76
N ASP A 267 5.74 -3.65 -5.79
CA ASP A 267 5.36 -4.04 -7.15
C ASP A 267 6.36 -5.07 -7.70
N ALA A 268 7.67 -4.83 -7.53
CA ALA A 268 8.72 -5.76 -7.94
C ALA A 268 8.59 -7.16 -7.28
N ILE A 269 8.09 -7.25 -6.04
CA ILE A 269 7.85 -8.53 -5.36
C ILE A 269 6.66 -9.26 -5.98
N VAL A 270 5.58 -8.54 -6.26
CA VAL A 270 4.36 -9.10 -6.87
C VAL A 270 4.67 -9.58 -8.29
N ASP A 271 5.31 -8.74 -9.09
CA ASP A 271 5.65 -9.05 -10.48
C ASP A 271 6.63 -10.23 -10.57
N PHE A 272 7.63 -10.29 -9.68
CA PHE A 272 8.51 -11.45 -9.59
C PHE A 272 7.79 -12.72 -9.16
N GLY A 273 6.88 -12.63 -8.18
CA GLY A 273 6.08 -13.78 -7.76
C GLY A 273 5.21 -14.31 -8.89
N ALA A 274 4.57 -13.42 -9.65
CA ALA A 274 3.75 -13.77 -10.80
C ALA A 274 4.56 -14.40 -11.94
N ALA A 275 5.77 -13.88 -12.22
CA ALA A 275 6.64 -14.37 -13.28
C ALA A 275 7.21 -15.79 -13.04
N LEU A 276 7.02 -16.35 -11.84
CA LEU A 276 7.43 -17.72 -11.52
C LEU A 276 6.34 -18.77 -11.82
N TYR A 277 5.11 -18.38 -12.15
CA TYR A 277 4.08 -19.34 -12.51
C TYR A 277 4.27 -19.87 -13.94
N PRO A 278 3.95 -21.15 -14.19
CA PRO A 278 4.08 -21.75 -15.51
C PRO A 278 3.00 -21.24 -16.50
N PRO A 279 3.29 -21.23 -17.82
CA PRO A 279 4.62 -21.44 -18.39
C PRO A 279 5.55 -20.26 -18.06
N ILE A 280 6.79 -20.55 -17.65
CA ILE A 280 7.71 -19.49 -17.20
C ILE A 280 8.26 -18.74 -18.41
N GLY A 281 7.75 -17.53 -18.62
CA GLY A 281 8.28 -16.59 -19.62
C GLY A 281 9.65 -16.06 -19.20
N THR A 282 10.70 -16.43 -19.95
CA THR A 282 12.09 -16.06 -19.62
C THR A 282 12.35 -14.56 -19.73
N ASP A 283 11.68 -13.87 -20.64
CA ASP A 283 11.79 -12.43 -20.81
C ASP A 283 11.09 -11.69 -19.65
N GLU A 284 9.86 -12.07 -19.31
CA GLU A 284 9.12 -11.52 -18.17
C GLU A 284 9.86 -11.76 -16.84
N LEU A 285 10.40 -12.98 -16.66
CA LEU A 285 11.19 -13.30 -15.48
C LEU A 285 12.50 -12.51 -15.43
N ALA A 286 13.17 -12.28 -16.57
CA ALA A 286 14.38 -11.47 -16.62
C ALA A 286 14.12 -10.02 -16.20
N GLU A 287 13.03 -9.42 -16.66
CA GLU A 287 12.59 -8.07 -16.26
C GLU A 287 12.31 -8.04 -14.75
N ALA A 288 11.50 -8.96 -14.24
CA ALA A 288 11.16 -9.02 -12.83
C ALA A 288 12.39 -9.25 -11.92
N VAL A 289 13.36 -10.07 -12.35
CA VAL A 289 14.64 -10.26 -11.64
C VAL A 289 15.41 -8.95 -11.52
N ASN A 290 15.43 -8.12 -12.57
CA ASN A 290 16.15 -6.84 -12.56
C ASN A 290 15.48 -5.80 -11.66
N GLU A 291 14.15 -5.79 -11.61
CA GLU A 291 13.39 -4.92 -10.71
C GLU A 291 13.55 -5.33 -9.24
N LEU A 292 13.53 -6.64 -8.97
CA LEU A 292 13.79 -7.17 -7.63
C LEU A 292 15.22 -6.88 -7.17
N ASP A 293 16.21 -7.04 -8.05
CA ASP A 293 17.62 -6.67 -7.78
C ASP A 293 17.76 -5.19 -7.43
N SER A 294 17.21 -4.31 -8.28
CA SER A 294 17.23 -2.87 -8.07
C SER A 294 16.63 -2.49 -6.71
N SER A 295 15.50 -3.12 -6.36
CA SER A 295 14.80 -2.88 -5.09
C SER A 295 15.60 -3.38 -3.88
N ALA A 296 16.09 -4.63 -3.92
CA ALA A 296 16.86 -5.23 -2.84
C ALA A 296 18.19 -4.49 -2.61
N THR A 297 18.87 -4.11 -3.69
CA THR A 297 20.12 -3.35 -3.67
C THR A 297 19.90 -1.94 -3.09
N ALA A 298 18.80 -1.26 -3.45
CA ALA A 298 18.45 0.03 -2.88
C ALA A 298 18.20 -0.05 -1.36
N ILE A 299 17.52 -1.11 -0.89
CA ILE A 299 17.30 -1.34 0.54
C ILE A 299 18.63 -1.63 1.25
N LEU A 300 19.48 -2.49 0.69
CA LEU A 300 20.79 -2.81 1.25
C LEU A 300 21.70 -1.58 1.35
N ALA A 301 21.76 -0.78 0.28
CA ALA A 301 22.52 0.47 0.27
C ALA A 301 22.03 1.42 1.36
N CYS A 302 20.70 1.61 1.47
CA CYS A 302 20.12 2.43 2.52
C CYS A 302 20.47 1.90 3.92
N LEU A 303 20.43 0.58 4.16
CA LEU A 303 20.81 0.00 5.45
C LEU A 303 22.29 0.24 5.80
N LYS A 304 23.19 0.26 4.82
CA LYS A 304 24.62 0.58 5.01
C LYS A 304 24.87 2.05 5.30
N GLU A 305 24.00 2.94 4.83
CA GLU A 305 24.05 4.37 5.10
C GLU A 305 23.46 4.76 6.46
N MET A 306 23.06 3.79 7.29
CA MET A 306 22.51 4.06 8.62
C MET A 306 23.49 4.89 9.45
N PRO A 307 23.06 6.03 10.02
CA PRO A 307 23.91 6.79 10.92
C PRO A 307 24.33 5.93 12.12
N GLU A 308 25.60 6.01 12.49
CA GLU A 308 26.19 5.26 13.62
C GLU A 308 26.11 3.72 13.45
N LEU A 309 26.11 3.21 12.21
CA LEU A 309 26.17 1.78 11.94
C LEU A 309 27.40 1.14 12.58
N ALA A 310 27.16 0.10 13.38
CA ALA A 310 28.24 -0.66 14.00
C ALA A 310 28.97 -1.50 12.94
N SER A 311 30.30 -1.56 13.00
CA SER A 311 31.13 -2.34 12.05
C SER A 311 30.69 -3.81 11.94
N ALA A 312 30.28 -4.46 13.03
CA ALA A 312 29.78 -5.83 12.98
C ALA A 312 28.45 -5.97 12.19
N GLU A 313 27.62 -4.92 12.16
CA GLU A 313 26.39 -4.90 11.37
C GLU A 313 26.68 -4.58 9.90
N GLU A 314 27.65 -3.71 9.63
CA GLU A 314 28.16 -3.43 8.29
C GLU A 314 28.74 -4.70 7.64
N ASP A 315 29.57 -5.45 8.36
CA ASP A 315 30.13 -6.73 7.92
C ASP A 315 29.03 -7.74 7.59
N ALA A 316 28.01 -7.86 8.46
CA ALA A 316 26.89 -8.76 8.25
C ALA A 316 26.06 -8.38 7.01
N LEU A 317 25.86 -7.08 6.76
CA LEU A 317 25.21 -6.60 5.53
C LEU A 317 26.05 -6.92 4.29
N GLY A 318 27.38 -6.80 4.36
CA GLY A 318 28.28 -7.16 3.26
C GLY A 318 28.25 -8.65 2.91
N VAL A 319 28.16 -9.52 3.92
CA VAL A 319 27.97 -10.97 3.71
C VAL A 319 26.63 -11.25 3.04
N GLY A 320 25.56 -10.60 3.50
CA GLY A 320 24.21 -10.75 2.93
C GLY A 320 24.13 -10.31 1.47
N GLU A 321 24.71 -9.15 1.15
CA GLU A 321 24.80 -8.61 -0.22
C GLU A 321 25.58 -9.55 -1.14
N SER A 322 26.73 -10.05 -0.70
CA SER A 322 27.54 -10.99 -1.49
C SER A 322 26.79 -12.29 -1.78
N ALA A 323 26.05 -12.81 -0.79
CA ALA A 323 25.23 -13.99 -0.97
C ALA A 323 24.07 -13.74 -1.95
N PHE A 324 23.41 -12.58 -1.83
CA PHE A 324 22.31 -12.19 -2.72
C PHE A 324 22.80 -12.04 -4.17
N ALA A 325 23.90 -11.33 -4.40
CA ALA A 325 24.50 -11.14 -5.71
C ALA A 325 24.87 -12.49 -6.37
N LYS A 326 25.38 -13.46 -5.59
CA LYS A 326 25.66 -14.80 -6.09
C LYS A 326 24.39 -15.54 -6.52
N GLN A 327 23.32 -15.47 -5.73
CA GLN A 327 22.04 -16.10 -6.09
C GLN A 327 21.42 -15.42 -7.31
N LEU A 328 21.48 -14.10 -7.40
CA LEU A 328 21.04 -13.33 -8.55
C LEU A 328 21.75 -13.76 -9.83
N ALA A 329 23.08 -13.86 -9.80
CA ALA A 329 23.87 -14.33 -10.95
C ALA A 329 23.49 -15.77 -11.36
N THR A 330 23.14 -16.61 -10.38
CA THR A 330 22.66 -17.98 -10.65
C THR A 330 21.35 -17.97 -11.41
N VAL A 331 20.36 -17.18 -10.96
CA VAL A 331 19.06 -17.07 -11.62
C VAL A 331 19.21 -16.49 -13.02
N LYS A 332 19.98 -15.40 -13.20
CA LYS A 332 20.24 -14.80 -14.52
C LYS A 332 20.87 -15.80 -15.50
N SER A 333 21.86 -16.56 -15.04
CA SER A 333 22.49 -17.61 -15.86
C SER A 333 21.54 -18.74 -16.23
N GLN A 334 20.56 -19.08 -15.39
CA GLN A 334 19.56 -20.09 -15.71
C GLN A 334 18.56 -19.58 -16.75
N ILE A 335 18.13 -18.32 -16.63
CA ILE A 335 17.26 -17.68 -17.62
C ILE A 335 17.94 -17.67 -19.00
N GLU A 336 19.20 -17.24 -19.08
CA GLU A 336 19.97 -17.24 -20.32
C GLU A 336 20.14 -18.64 -20.93
N ALA A 337 20.16 -19.69 -20.10
CA ALA A 337 20.26 -21.07 -20.56
C ALA A 337 18.90 -21.65 -21.04
N SER A 338 17.79 -21.02 -20.67
CA SER A 338 16.42 -21.41 -21.02
C SER A 338 15.85 -20.63 -22.23
N GLN A 339 16.60 -19.68 -22.79
CA GLN A 339 16.30 -18.96 -24.03
C GLN A 339 16.72 -19.74 -25.28
#